data_AF-A0A7Y4ESJ8-F1
#
_entry.id   AF-A0A7Y4ESJ8-F1
#
_cell.length_a   1.000
_cell.length_b   1.000
_cell.length_c   1.000
_cell.angle_alpha   90.00
_cell.angle_beta   90.00
_cell.angle_gamma   90.00
#
_symmetry.space_group_name_H-M   'P 1'
#
loop_
_entity.id
_entity.type
_entity.pdbx_description
1 polymer ?
#
loop_
_entity_poly.entity_id
_entity_poly.type
_entity_poly.pdbx_seq_one_letter_code
_entity_poly.pdbx_strand_id
1 'polypeptide(L)'
;MKRTILSVVIANTLLISTTALASDRGFAPEDTFFDEAMQFGGHVGSSVEYEYKTTTDWAQWGGTESTEKTRTHEVVSLFYKNAKWNMSALYAFKLEDRKKELIKQDGSHYSETEDGYKHLLSLNKGFNIGSGWATGAVYDIEYTRSQIYTTAGVSGLRHTTTEHSFRPYLTYWDNEYGAGFYSNLEYLLNDEDKSAWGTIKEEGYSLLFKPYKRFGNWEMGVEFFYQIKENDANGNKVSDFTEKYAEPIVQYSFDDAGTMYVRARIGENETNGIGSNDDYFKDIRKATVGYEQAVGDDWLMKAEYEWAKDTETSNAAQYAGDEKVVEQNTLFLQALYRF
;
A
#
# COMPACT_ATOMS: atom_id res chain seq x y z
N MET A 1 -0.09 7.80 11.84
CA MET A 1 -0.24 7.96 10.37
C MET A 1 -0.84 6.68 9.83
N LYS A 2 -2.01 6.76 9.16
CA LYS A 2 -2.51 5.62 8.38
C LYS A 2 -1.49 5.37 7.27
N ARG A 3 -0.99 4.14 7.12
CA ARG A 3 -0.07 3.78 6.04
C ARG A 3 -0.86 3.78 4.73
N THR A 4 -0.91 4.90 4.03
CA THR A 4 -1.50 5.02 2.69
C THR A 4 -0.48 4.64 1.60
N ILE A 5 -0.99 4.16 0.47
CA ILE A 5 -0.33 3.45 -0.67
C ILE A 5 0.35 2.10 -0.40
N LEU A 6 0.88 1.81 0.79
CA LEU A 6 1.49 0.49 1.02
C LEU A 6 0.51 -0.69 0.89
N SER A 7 -0.78 -0.46 1.09
CA SER A 7 -1.86 -1.42 0.80
C SER A 7 -2.15 -1.59 -0.71
N VAL A 8 -1.72 -0.67 -1.57
CA VAL A 8 -1.79 -0.79 -3.04
C VAL A 8 -0.75 -1.77 -3.58
N VAL A 9 0.39 -1.95 -2.88
CA VAL A 9 1.39 -2.99 -3.22
C VAL A 9 0.83 -4.40 -2.97
N ILE A 10 -0.05 -4.55 -1.97
CA ILE A 10 -0.76 -5.81 -1.67
C ILE A 10 -1.83 -6.13 -2.73
N ALA A 11 -2.49 -5.10 -3.29
CA ALA A 11 -3.50 -5.27 -4.33
C ALA A 11 -2.91 -5.53 -5.74
N ASN A 12 -1.75 -4.93 -6.07
CA ASN A 12 -1.10 -5.13 -7.38
C ASN A 12 -0.24 -6.40 -7.46
N THR A 13 -0.07 -7.15 -6.37
CA THR A 13 0.38 -8.54 -6.42
C THR A 13 -0.82 -9.45 -6.74
N LEU A 14 -1.37 -9.29 -7.95
CA LEU A 14 -2.08 -10.38 -8.63
C LEU A 14 -1.00 -11.25 -9.26
N LEU A 15 -0.65 -12.31 -8.53
CA LEU A 15 0.51 -13.16 -8.81
C LEU A 15 0.22 -14.13 -9.97
N ILE A 16 -1.05 -14.40 -10.29
CA ILE A 16 -1.45 -15.33 -11.35
C ILE A 16 -1.69 -14.66 -12.73
N SER A 17 -1.58 -13.33 -12.89
CA SER A 17 -1.86 -12.71 -14.21
C SER A 17 -0.95 -11.55 -14.66
N THR A 18 0.32 -11.57 -14.26
CA THR A 18 1.38 -10.87 -15.01
C THR A 18 2.33 -11.87 -15.64
N THR A 19 1.79 -12.74 -16.50
CA THR A 19 2.59 -13.29 -17.58
C THR A 19 3.23 -12.11 -18.30
N ALA A 20 4.54 -11.95 -18.10
CA ALA A 20 5.40 -11.12 -18.92
C ALA A 20 5.36 -11.68 -20.34
N LEU A 21 4.28 -11.39 -21.07
CA LEU A 21 4.25 -11.56 -22.51
C LEU A 21 5.01 -10.37 -23.06
N ALA A 22 6.31 -10.57 -23.27
CA ALA A 22 7.04 -9.85 -24.30
C ALA A 22 6.40 -10.24 -25.64
N SER A 23 5.26 -9.65 -25.97
CA SER A 23 4.73 -9.71 -27.32
C SER A 23 5.24 -8.49 -28.07
N ASP A 24 5.95 -8.72 -29.16
CA ASP A 24 6.19 -7.73 -30.21
C ASP A 24 4.83 -7.13 -30.61
N ARG A 25 4.52 -5.91 -30.16
CA ARG A 25 3.28 -5.21 -30.52
C ARG A 25 3.55 -3.74 -30.73
N GLY A 26 3.46 -3.33 -31.99
CA GLY A 26 3.31 -1.96 -32.45
C GLY A 26 1.93 -1.79 -33.12
N PHE A 27 1.50 -0.54 -33.29
CA PHE A 27 0.28 -0.22 -34.03
C PHE A 27 0.36 -0.78 -35.46
N ALA A 28 -0.53 -1.72 -35.80
CA ALA A 28 -0.73 -2.12 -37.19
C ALA A 28 -1.58 -1.05 -37.89
N PRO A 29 -1.20 -0.56 -39.09
CA PRO A 29 -1.95 0.49 -39.79
C PRO A 29 -3.41 0.11 -40.12
N GLU A 30 -3.72 -1.19 -40.13
CA GLU A 30 -5.06 -1.73 -40.35
C GLU A 30 -5.98 -1.76 -39.11
N ASP A 31 -5.46 -1.54 -37.90
CA ASP A 31 -6.27 -1.58 -36.68
C ASP A 31 -7.04 -0.25 -36.47
N THR A 32 -8.38 -0.32 -36.41
CA THR A 32 -9.17 0.85 -36.06
C THR A 32 -9.22 1.05 -34.55
N PHE A 33 -9.23 2.29 -34.07
CA PHE A 33 -9.34 2.63 -32.64
C PHE A 33 -10.50 1.89 -31.96
N PHE A 34 -11.64 1.74 -32.64
CA PHE A 34 -12.82 1.07 -32.08
C PHE A 34 -12.63 -0.45 -31.95
N ASP A 35 -11.98 -1.10 -32.91
CA ASP A 35 -11.70 -2.54 -32.84
C ASP A 35 -10.71 -2.86 -31.70
N GLU A 36 -9.76 -1.95 -31.42
CA GLU A 36 -8.85 -2.07 -30.28
C GLU A 36 -9.53 -1.73 -28.95
N ALA A 37 -10.43 -0.74 -28.93
CA ALA A 37 -11.16 -0.33 -27.73
C ALA A 37 -12.12 -1.40 -27.20
N MET A 38 -12.51 -2.38 -28.03
CA MET A 38 -13.35 -3.51 -27.61
C MET A 38 -12.55 -4.69 -27.04
N GLN A 39 -11.21 -4.62 -27.01
CA GLN A 39 -10.32 -5.72 -26.60
C GLN A 39 -9.78 -5.59 -25.17
N PHE A 40 -10.51 -4.88 -24.29
CA PHE A 40 -10.17 -4.86 -22.88
C PHE A 40 -10.53 -6.20 -22.25
N GLY A 41 -9.52 -6.89 -21.76
CA GLY A 41 -9.72 -7.93 -20.73
C GLY A 41 -9.57 -7.31 -19.35
N GLY A 42 -9.90 -8.08 -18.31
CA GLY A 42 -9.80 -7.55 -16.96
C GLY A 42 -10.43 -8.40 -15.89
N HIS A 43 -10.82 -7.74 -14.81
CA HIS A 43 -11.66 -8.35 -13.79
C HIS A 43 -12.54 -7.31 -13.08
N VAL A 44 -13.64 -7.81 -12.52
CA VAL A 44 -14.45 -7.11 -11.52
C VAL A 44 -14.44 -7.92 -10.23
N GLY A 45 -14.35 -7.27 -9.08
CA GLY A 45 -14.35 -7.99 -7.82
C GLY A 45 -14.68 -7.13 -6.61
N SER A 46 -14.53 -7.76 -5.45
CA SER A 46 -14.70 -7.15 -4.14
C SER A 46 -13.69 -7.76 -3.17
N SER A 47 -13.32 -6.98 -2.16
CA SER A 47 -12.44 -7.43 -1.10
C SER A 47 -12.89 -6.92 0.26
N VAL A 48 -12.46 -7.61 1.31
CA VAL A 48 -12.63 -7.16 2.70
C VAL A 48 -11.29 -7.27 3.42
N GLU A 49 -10.98 -6.24 4.18
CA GLU A 49 -9.82 -6.16 5.05
C GLU A 49 -10.27 -5.92 6.49
N TYR A 50 -9.68 -6.66 7.42
CA TYR A 50 -9.83 -6.46 8.85
C TYR A 50 -8.46 -6.21 9.46
N GLU A 51 -8.29 -5.04 10.05
CA GLU A 51 -7.08 -4.64 10.77
C GLU A 51 -7.40 -4.56 12.27
N TYR A 52 -6.59 -5.23 13.07
CA TYR A 52 -6.55 -5.07 14.52
C TYR A 52 -5.19 -4.56 14.93
N LYS A 53 -5.17 -3.42 15.61
CA LYS A 53 -3.94 -2.75 16.03
C LYS A 53 -3.98 -2.45 17.51
N THR A 54 -2.90 -2.76 18.19
CA THR A 54 -2.62 -2.36 19.57
C THR A 54 -1.46 -1.38 19.56
N THR A 55 -1.58 -0.28 20.30
CA THR A 55 -0.51 0.69 20.49
C THR A 55 -0.30 0.93 21.96
N THR A 56 0.90 0.59 22.44
CA THR A 56 1.40 0.99 23.75
C THR A 56 2.13 2.31 23.57
N ASP A 57 1.53 3.39 24.07
CA ASP A 57 2.08 4.74 23.96
C ASP A 57 3.19 4.98 25.00
N TRP A 58 3.93 6.08 24.84
CA TRP A 58 4.97 6.49 25.78
C TRP A 58 4.44 6.57 27.22
N ALA A 59 5.23 6.12 28.19
CA ALA A 59 4.96 6.19 29.62
C ALA A 59 4.61 7.61 30.09
N GLN A 60 5.23 8.65 29.50
CA GLN A 60 4.92 10.05 29.82
C GLN A 60 3.48 10.45 29.43
N TRP A 61 2.96 9.87 28.35
CA TRP A 61 1.57 10.01 27.91
C TRP A 61 0.64 9.02 28.59
N GLY A 62 1.21 8.25 29.50
CA GLY A 62 0.53 7.45 30.47
C GLY A 62 0.68 5.95 30.30
N GLY A 63 1.48 5.51 29.34
CA GLY A 63 1.70 4.09 29.04
C GLY A 63 0.42 3.35 28.66
N THR A 64 -0.62 4.09 28.29
CA THR A 64 -1.95 3.53 28.09
C THR A 64 -2.02 2.83 26.75
N GLU A 65 -2.43 1.56 26.80
CA GLU A 65 -2.72 0.79 25.61
C GLU A 65 -3.97 1.34 24.92
N SER A 66 -3.86 1.59 23.62
CA SER A 66 -4.99 1.87 22.76
C SER A 66 -5.18 0.74 21.75
N THR A 67 -6.43 0.41 21.46
CA THR A 67 -6.79 -0.57 20.45
C THR A 67 -7.53 0.12 19.33
N GLU A 68 -7.21 -0.25 18.09
CA GLU A 68 -7.90 0.20 16.89
C GLU A 68 -8.36 -1.00 16.07
N LYS A 69 -9.61 -0.95 15.62
CA LYS A 69 -10.21 -1.92 14.70
C LYS A 69 -10.63 -1.16 13.45
N THR A 70 -10.05 -1.53 12.32
CA THR A 70 -10.43 -0.97 11.02
C THR A 70 -11.01 -2.07 10.17
N ARG A 71 -12.16 -1.80 9.54
CA ARG A 71 -12.74 -2.64 8.51
C ARG A 71 -12.77 -1.85 7.22
N THR A 72 -12.19 -2.43 6.17
CA THR A 72 -12.27 -1.87 4.82
C THR A 72 -13.05 -2.83 3.94
N HIS A 73 -14.15 -2.38 3.35
CA HIS A 73 -14.91 -3.13 2.35
C HIS A 73 -14.75 -2.47 0.99
N GLU A 74 -13.98 -3.09 0.11
CA GLU A 74 -13.93 -2.71 -1.31
C GLU A 74 -15.18 -3.26 -2.00
N VAL A 75 -16.20 -2.41 -2.13
CA VAL A 75 -17.50 -2.78 -2.69
C VAL A 75 -17.38 -3.11 -4.17
N VAL A 76 -16.49 -2.41 -4.87
CA VAL A 76 -16.19 -2.69 -6.27
C VAL A 76 -14.72 -2.40 -6.57
N SER A 77 -14.11 -3.33 -7.29
CA SER A 77 -12.78 -3.24 -7.87
C SER A 77 -12.88 -3.59 -9.35
N LEU A 78 -12.45 -2.69 -10.22
CA LEU A 78 -12.51 -2.81 -11.66
C LEU A 78 -11.10 -2.68 -12.21
N PHE A 79 -10.60 -3.72 -12.83
CA PHE A 79 -9.33 -3.68 -13.55
C PHE A 79 -9.58 -3.91 -15.03
N TYR A 80 -8.98 -3.07 -15.86
CA TYR A 80 -9.05 -3.13 -17.30
C TYR A 80 -7.64 -3.12 -17.87
N LYS A 81 -7.35 -4.01 -18.82
CA LYS A 81 -6.08 -4.04 -19.54
C LYS A 81 -6.32 -4.17 -21.03
N ASN A 82 -5.71 -3.25 -21.78
CA ASN A 82 -5.61 -3.35 -23.22
C ASN A 82 -4.17 -3.71 -23.59
N ALA A 83 -3.97 -4.96 -24.03
CA ALA A 83 -2.66 -5.47 -24.38
C ALA A 83 -2.08 -4.81 -25.64
N LYS A 84 -2.91 -4.34 -26.58
CA LYS A 84 -2.44 -3.62 -27.78
C LYS A 84 -1.93 -2.24 -27.42
N TRP A 85 -2.64 -1.52 -26.55
CA TRP A 85 -2.22 -0.20 -26.09
C TRP A 85 -1.12 -0.24 -25.04
N ASN A 86 -0.79 -1.43 -24.51
CA ASN A 86 0.06 -1.62 -23.35
C ASN A 86 -0.34 -0.66 -22.21
N MET A 87 -1.64 -0.66 -21.90
CA MET A 87 -2.26 0.22 -20.94
C MET A 87 -3.17 -0.59 -20.01
N SER A 88 -3.18 -0.24 -18.73
CA SER A 88 -4.19 -0.71 -17.79
C SER A 88 -4.72 0.42 -16.94
N ALA A 89 -5.95 0.24 -16.46
CA ALA A 89 -6.60 1.12 -15.52
C ALA A 89 -7.21 0.29 -14.39
N LEU A 90 -7.16 0.81 -13.17
CA LEU A 90 -7.85 0.24 -12.02
C LEU A 90 -8.72 1.32 -11.37
N TYR A 91 -9.95 0.98 -11.06
CA TYR A 91 -10.82 1.77 -10.20
C TYR A 91 -11.28 0.92 -9.02
N ALA A 92 -11.17 1.45 -7.79
CA ALA A 92 -11.73 0.82 -6.61
C ALA A 92 -12.55 1.81 -5.79
N PHE A 93 -13.65 1.33 -5.23
CA PHE A 93 -14.47 2.05 -4.26
C PHE A 93 -14.57 1.27 -2.97
N LYS A 94 -14.15 1.90 -1.88
CA LYS A 94 -14.01 1.31 -0.55
C LYS A 94 -14.87 2.07 0.46
N LEU A 95 -15.46 1.33 1.37
CA LEU A 95 -16.05 1.84 2.61
C LEU A 95 -15.09 1.48 3.75
N GLU A 96 -14.81 2.43 4.63
CA GLU A 96 -13.89 2.26 5.75
C GLU A 96 -14.59 2.65 7.05
N ASP A 97 -14.60 1.73 8.01
CA ASP A 97 -15.09 1.97 9.37
C ASP A 97 -13.93 1.72 10.34
N ARG A 98 -13.57 2.71 11.15
CA ARG A 98 -12.52 2.60 12.18
C ARG A 98 -13.09 2.90 13.55
N LYS A 99 -12.72 2.10 14.54
CA LYS A 99 -12.99 2.35 15.96
C LYS A 99 -11.70 2.27 16.76
N LYS A 100 -11.38 3.36 17.47
CA LYS A 100 -10.31 3.46 18.46
C LYS A 100 -10.88 3.50 19.87
N GLU A 101 -10.27 2.75 20.78
CA GLU A 101 -10.63 2.71 22.20
C GLU A 101 -9.37 2.74 23.07
N LEU A 102 -9.40 3.55 24.14
CA LEU A 102 -8.39 3.53 25.20
C LEU A 102 -8.99 3.95 26.54
N ILE A 103 -8.43 3.42 27.62
CA ILE A 103 -8.71 3.88 28.99
C ILE A 103 -7.56 4.81 29.36
N LYS A 104 -7.88 6.07 29.71
CA LYS A 104 -6.88 7.04 30.15
C LYS A 104 -6.42 6.74 31.57
N GLN A 105 -5.29 7.32 31.98
CA GLN A 105 -4.76 7.15 33.35
C GLN A 105 -5.72 7.61 34.46
N ASP A 106 -6.58 8.59 34.17
CA ASP A 106 -7.60 9.07 35.12
C ASP A 106 -8.82 8.13 35.22
N GLY A 107 -8.78 6.97 34.55
CA GLY A 107 -9.85 5.99 34.49
C GLY A 107 -10.98 6.33 33.51
N SER A 108 -10.90 7.45 32.81
CA SER A 108 -11.90 7.83 31.80
C SER A 108 -11.73 7.05 30.50
N HIS A 109 -12.84 6.79 29.83
CA HIS A 109 -12.86 6.07 28.54
C HIS A 109 -12.85 7.05 27.37
N TYR A 110 -11.87 6.90 26.47
CA TYR A 110 -11.85 7.58 25.18
C TYR A 110 -12.21 6.61 24.07
N SER A 111 -13.18 7.00 23.26
CA SER A 111 -13.47 6.33 22.00
C SER A 111 -13.57 7.34 20.88
N GLU A 112 -13.06 6.93 19.73
CA GLU A 112 -13.14 7.66 18.47
C GLU A 112 -13.59 6.70 17.38
N THR A 113 -14.63 7.08 16.64
CA THR A 113 -15.06 6.37 15.44
C THR A 113 -14.85 7.25 14.22
N GLU A 114 -14.49 6.62 13.12
CA GLU A 114 -14.33 7.29 11.83
C GLU A 114 -14.91 6.41 10.75
N ASP A 115 -15.97 6.91 10.10
CA ASP A 115 -16.63 6.21 9.01
C ASP A 115 -16.46 7.03 7.73
N GLY A 116 -16.12 6.37 6.63
CA GLY A 116 -15.80 7.05 5.38
C GLY A 116 -15.87 6.19 4.15
N TYR A 117 -15.59 6.84 3.03
CA TYR A 117 -15.45 6.19 1.74
C TYR A 117 -14.18 6.65 1.04
N LYS A 118 -13.68 5.81 0.15
CA LYS A 118 -12.42 6.00 -0.55
C LYS A 118 -12.56 5.57 -2.02
N HIS A 119 -12.05 6.42 -2.91
CA HIS A 119 -11.91 6.14 -4.33
C HIS A 119 -10.44 6.01 -4.68
N LEU A 120 -10.08 4.95 -5.39
CA LEU A 120 -8.76 4.78 -5.98
C LEU A 120 -8.92 4.74 -7.51
N LEU A 121 -8.12 5.53 -8.22
CA LEU A 121 -7.93 5.42 -9.65
C LEU A 121 -6.44 5.25 -9.93
N SER A 122 -6.08 4.21 -10.67
CA SER A 122 -4.73 3.94 -11.13
C SER A 122 -4.70 3.83 -12.65
N LEU A 123 -3.75 4.49 -13.29
CA LEU A 123 -3.50 4.40 -14.73
C LEU A 123 -2.06 3.98 -14.95
N ASN A 124 -1.85 2.93 -15.73
CA ASN A 124 -0.53 2.45 -16.11
C ASN A 124 -0.39 2.46 -17.62
N LYS A 125 0.66 3.11 -18.13
CA LYS A 125 1.05 3.07 -19.53
C LYS A 125 2.48 2.53 -19.66
N GLY A 126 2.62 1.37 -20.30
CA GLY A 126 3.90 0.75 -20.59
C GLY A 126 4.39 0.98 -22.02
N PHE A 127 5.69 0.76 -22.21
CA PHE A 127 6.41 0.77 -23.48
C PHE A 127 7.42 -0.38 -23.49
N ASN A 128 7.34 -1.24 -24.50
CA ASN A 128 8.32 -2.30 -24.72
C ASN A 128 9.51 -1.71 -25.49
N ILE A 129 10.72 -1.89 -24.96
CA ILE A 129 11.96 -1.37 -25.57
C ILE A 129 12.69 -2.50 -26.35
N GLY A 130 12.30 -3.76 -26.15
CA GLY A 130 12.90 -4.93 -26.77
C GLY A 130 13.99 -5.57 -25.91
N SER A 131 14.40 -6.79 -26.28
CA SER A 131 15.47 -7.55 -25.60
C SER A 131 15.26 -7.70 -24.08
N GLY A 132 14.02 -7.94 -23.66
CA GLY A 132 13.66 -8.10 -22.25
C GLY A 132 13.43 -6.80 -21.49
N TRP A 133 13.72 -5.63 -22.08
CA TRP A 133 13.54 -4.32 -21.46
C TRP A 133 12.14 -3.74 -21.72
N ALA A 134 11.55 -3.15 -20.68
CA ALA A 134 10.35 -2.33 -20.79
C ALA A 134 10.39 -1.18 -19.78
N THR A 135 9.68 -0.10 -20.10
CA THR A 135 9.52 1.08 -19.23
C THR A 135 8.06 1.52 -19.23
N GLY A 136 7.71 2.47 -18.37
CA GLY A 136 6.39 3.07 -18.38
C GLY A 136 6.21 4.05 -17.24
N ALA A 137 4.98 4.47 -17.05
CA ALA A 137 4.59 5.30 -15.94
C ALA A 137 3.26 4.84 -15.37
N VAL A 138 3.16 4.90 -14.04
CA VAL A 138 1.91 4.73 -13.30
C VAL A 138 1.53 6.05 -12.66
N TYR A 139 0.26 6.40 -12.73
CA TYR A 139 -0.31 7.51 -11.96
C TYR A 139 -1.49 6.99 -11.14
N ASP A 140 -1.42 7.19 -9.84
CA ASP A 140 -2.47 6.87 -8.90
C ASP A 140 -3.01 8.14 -8.26
N ILE A 141 -4.32 8.16 -8.04
CA ILE A 141 -4.99 9.10 -7.17
C ILE A 141 -5.91 8.34 -6.22
N GLU A 142 -5.75 8.56 -4.92
CA GLU A 142 -6.64 8.06 -3.88
C GLU A 142 -7.31 9.23 -3.16
N TYR A 143 -8.65 9.28 -3.19
CA TYR A 143 -9.44 10.28 -2.49
C TYR A 143 -10.23 9.61 -1.38
N THR A 144 -10.09 10.12 -0.15
CA THR A 144 -10.83 9.66 1.02
C THR A 144 -11.64 10.79 1.61
N ARG A 145 -12.85 10.47 2.05
CA ARG A 145 -13.68 11.36 2.87
C ARG A 145 -14.34 10.58 3.99
N SER A 146 -14.22 11.10 5.20
CA SER A 146 -14.77 10.48 6.41
C SER A 146 -15.34 11.52 7.39
N GLN A 147 -16.00 11.01 8.42
CA GLN A 147 -16.50 11.77 9.56
C GLN A 147 -16.03 11.16 10.86
N ILE A 148 -15.49 12.00 11.75
CA ILE A 148 -14.95 11.58 13.05
C ILE A 148 -15.94 11.96 14.17
N TYR A 149 -16.16 11.01 15.09
CA TYR A 149 -16.96 11.17 16.30
C TYR A 149 -16.14 10.72 17.51
N THR A 150 -16.17 11.48 18.61
CA THR A 150 -15.41 11.15 19.82
C THR A 150 -16.24 11.29 21.09
N THR A 151 -15.88 10.53 22.12
CA THR A 151 -16.46 10.72 23.47
C THR A 151 -16.02 12.04 24.13
N ALA A 152 -15.04 12.74 23.55
CA ALA A 152 -14.59 14.06 23.99
C ALA A 152 -15.42 15.24 23.43
N GLY A 153 -16.54 14.95 22.75
CA GLY A 153 -17.51 15.97 22.29
C GLY A 153 -17.34 16.39 20.83
N VAL A 154 -16.48 15.73 20.05
CA VAL A 154 -16.40 15.94 18.60
C VAL A 154 -17.49 15.12 17.92
N SER A 155 -18.32 15.77 17.10
CA SER A 155 -19.42 15.12 16.40
C SER A 155 -19.42 15.50 14.92
N GLY A 156 -19.09 14.55 14.06
CA GLY A 156 -19.14 14.71 12.61
C GLY A 156 -18.05 15.62 12.04
N LEU A 157 -16.86 15.64 12.65
CA LEU A 157 -15.71 16.38 12.14
C LEU A 157 -15.32 15.79 10.78
N ARG A 158 -15.31 16.63 9.74
CA ARG A 158 -15.00 16.19 8.39
C ARG A 158 -13.50 16.03 8.24
N HIS A 159 -13.13 14.91 7.63
CA HIS A 159 -11.78 14.59 7.27
C HIS A 159 -11.75 14.22 5.79
N THR A 160 -10.86 14.86 5.04
CA THR A 160 -10.61 14.57 3.63
C THR A 160 -9.13 14.38 3.38
N THR A 161 -8.80 13.41 2.55
CA THR A 161 -7.42 13.11 2.14
C THR A 161 -7.40 12.95 0.62
N THR A 162 -6.44 13.56 -0.05
CA THR A 162 -6.15 13.32 -1.46
C THR A 162 -4.68 12.98 -1.61
N GLU A 163 -4.41 11.81 -2.16
CA GLU A 163 -3.07 11.29 -2.33
C GLU A 163 -2.80 11.03 -3.80
N HIS A 164 -1.68 11.55 -4.29
CA HIS A 164 -1.20 11.42 -5.65
C HIS A 164 0.13 10.67 -5.64
N SER A 165 0.25 9.65 -6.48
CA SER A 165 1.52 8.97 -6.71
C SER A 165 1.82 8.87 -8.19
N PHE A 166 2.99 9.36 -8.61
CA PHE A 166 3.48 9.24 -9.97
C PHE A 166 4.77 8.41 -9.99
N ARG A 167 4.74 7.29 -10.71
CA ARG A 167 5.79 6.28 -10.69
C ARG A 167 6.28 5.92 -12.09
N PRO A 168 7.34 6.57 -12.61
CA PRO A 168 8.05 6.05 -13.77
C PRO A 168 8.81 4.78 -13.37
N TYR A 169 8.71 3.74 -14.21
CA TYR A 169 9.30 2.44 -13.92
C TYR A 169 10.16 1.91 -15.06
N LEU A 170 11.05 0.98 -14.71
CA LEU A 170 11.91 0.23 -15.61
C LEU A 170 11.90 -1.24 -15.19
N THR A 171 11.81 -2.14 -16.17
CA THR A 171 11.84 -3.57 -15.95
C THR A 171 12.78 -4.24 -16.93
N TYR A 172 13.43 -5.30 -16.47
CA TYR A 172 14.19 -6.21 -17.31
C TYR A 172 13.81 -7.65 -16.98
N TRP A 173 13.69 -8.50 -17.99
CA TRP A 173 13.51 -9.94 -17.84
C TRP A 173 14.35 -10.72 -18.84
N ASP A 174 15.09 -11.69 -18.35
CA ASP A 174 15.90 -12.60 -19.12
C ASP A 174 15.29 -14.02 -19.12
N ASN A 175 14.91 -14.49 -20.31
CA ASN A 175 14.29 -15.80 -20.48
C ASN A 175 15.28 -16.97 -20.32
N GLU A 176 16.58 -16.77 -20.61
CA GLU A 176 17.59 -17.81 -20.50
C GLU A 176 17.92 -18.10 -19.03
N TYR A 177 18.06 -17.05 -18.24
CA TYR A 177 18.38 -17.15 -16.81
C TYR A 177 17.17 -17.24 -15.90
N GLY A 178 15.96 -17.02 -16.44
CA GLY A 178 14.71 -16.96 -15.69
C GLY A 178 14.74 -15.90 -14.60
N ALA A 179 15.38 -14.76 -14.86
CA ALA A 179 15.66 -13.75 -13.85
C ALA A 179 15.50 -12.33 -14.41
N GLY A 180 15.22 -11.39 -13.53
CA GLY A 180 15.02 -10.01 -13.92
C GLY A 180 14.91 -9.08 -12.72
N PHE A 181 14.44 -7.86 -12.98
CA PHE A 181 14.14 -6.92 -11.93
C PHE A 181 12.99 -5.99 -12.33
N TYR A 182 12.35 -5.44 -11.30
CA TYR A 182 11.47 -4.29 -11.39
C TYR A 182 12.11 -3.13 -10.63
N SER A 183 12.06 -1.92 -11.18
CA SER A 183 12.45 -0.71 -10.47
C SER A 183 11.54 0.45 -10.81
N ASN A 184 11.35 1.35 -9.85
CA ASN A 184 10.66 2.62 -10.10
C ASN A 184 11.21 3.72 -9.21
N LEU A 185 11.00 4.96 -9.68
CA LEU A 185 10.98 6.13 -8.82
C LEU A 185 9.52 6.46 -8.50
N GLU A 186 9.29 7.24 -7.46
CA GLU A 186 7.98 7.76 -7.10
C GLU A 186 8.11 9.22 -6.70
N TYR A 187 7.14 10.03 -7.15
CA TYR A 187 6.76 11.26 -6.48
C TYR A 187 5.43 11.02 -5.77
N LEU A 188 5.39 11.31 -4.46
CA LEU A 188 4.23 11.16 -3.61
C LEU A 188 3.82 12.52 -3.06
N LEU A 189 2.54 12.85 -3.18
CA LEU A 189 1.93 14.02 -2.56
C LEU A 189 0.65 13.60 -1.85
N ASN A 190 0.56 13.87 -0.56
CA ASN A 190 -0.62 13.63 0.26
C ASN A 190 -1.08 14.96 0.87
N ASP A 191 -2.35 15.30 0.71
CA ASP A 191 -2.98 16.49 1.28
C ASP A 191 -4.18 16.07 2.14
N GLU A 192 -4.12 16.35 3.42
CA GLU A 192 -5.07 15.97 4.46
C GLU A 192 -5.66 17.21 5.13
N ASP A 193 -6.99 17.34 5.12
CA ASP A 193 -7.74 18.39 5.81
C ASP A 193 -8.70 17.76 6.83
N LYS A 194 -8.44 18.04 8.12
CA LYS A 194 -9.27 17.61 9.26
C LYS A 194 -10.14 18.74 9.82
N SER A 195 -10.52 19.69 8.98
CA SER A 195 -11.34 20.84 9.34
C SER A 195 -10.74 21.58 10.55
N ALA A 196 -11.42 21.56 11.70
CA ALA A 196 -10.98 22.25 12.91
C ALA A 196 -9.68 21.70 13.52
N TRP A 197 -9.24 20.49 13.13
CA TRP A 197 -7.96 19.93 13.56
C TRP A 197 -6.78 20.30 12.64
N GLY A 198 -7.04 21.12 11.62
CA GLY A 198 -6.02 21.66 10.74
C GLY A 198 -5.71 20.77 9.54
N THR A 199 -4.62 21.11 8.86
CA THR A 199 -4.17 20.43 7.63
C THR A 199 -2.81 19.80 7.81
N ILE A 200 -2.59 18.68 7.13
CA ILE A 200 -1.30 18.00 7.03
C ILE A 200 -1.02 17.81 5.54
N LYS A 201 0.19 18.17 5.11
CA LYS A 201 0.67 17.89 3.76
C LYS A 201 1.94 17.07 3.87
N GLU A 202 2.02 15.98 3.12
CA GLU A 202 3.23 15.18 3.02
C GLU A 202 3.68 15.13 1.56
N GLU A 203 4.94 15.42 1.30
CA GLU A 203 5.49 15.44 -0.05
C GLU A 203 6.84 14.76 -0.08
N GLY A 204 7.08 13.86 -1.03
CA GLY A 204 8.30 13.06 -1.02
C GLY A 204 8.59 12.31 -2.29
N TYR A 205 9.74 11.65 -2.26
CA TYR A 205 10.24 10.79 -3.33
C TYR A 205 10.60 9.43 -2.78
N SER A 206 10.37 8.38 -3.56
CA SER A 206 10.84 7.04 -3.24
C SER A 206 11.53 6.36 -4.41
N LEU A 207 12.37 5.39 -4.10
CA LEU A 207 13.02 4.48 -5.04
C LEU A 207 12.73 3.05 -4.58
N LEU A 208 12.33 2.20 -5.53
CA LEU A 208 12.18 0.78 -5.33
C LEU A 208 13.02 0.01 -6.35
N PHE A 209 13.76 -0.99 -5.88
CA PHE A 209 14.48 -1.96 -6.71
C PHE A 209 14.20 -3.38 -6.24
N LYS A 210 13.69 -4.23 -7.13
CA LYS A 210 13.25 -5.58 -6.82
C LYS A 210 13.79 -6.59 -7.84
N PRO A 211 14.99 -7.15 -7.63
CA PRO A 211 15.45 -8.31 -8.37
C PRO A 211 14.62 -9.54 -8.01
N TYR A 212 14.35 -10.38 -9.00
CA TYR A 212 13.61 -11.62 -8.82
C TYR A 212 14.07 -12.70 -9.81
N LYS A 213 13.83 -13.96 -9.45
CA LYS A 213 14.18 -15.15 -10.23
C LYS A 213 13.11 -16.21 -10.10
N ARG A 214 12.84 -16.90 -11.21
CA ARG A 214 11.95 -18.06 -11.29
C ARG A 214 12.77 -19.32 -11.60
N PHE A 215 12.46 -20.41 -10.92
CA PHE A 215 13.02 -21.73 -11.21
C PHE A 215 12.02 -22.83 -10.87
N GLY A 216 11.55 -23.54 -11.91
CA GLY A 216 10.41 -24.44 -11.76
C GLY A 216 9.21 -23.71 -11.18
N ASN A 217 8.65 -24.27 -10.11
CA ASN A 217 7.47 -23.74 -9.42
C ASN A 217 7.79 -22.63 -8.41
N TRP A 218 9.06 -22.27 -8.22
CA TRP A 218 9.50 -21.28 -7.25
C TRP A 218 9.73 -19.92 -7.91
N GLU A 219 9.31 -18.86 -7.22
CA GLU A 219 9.75 -17.49 -7.46
C GLU A 219 10.38 -16.93 -6.18
N MET A 220 11.54 -16.29 -6.32
CA MET A 220 12.23 -15.63 -5.21
C MET A 220 12.63 -14.23 -5.62
N GLY A 221 12.52 -13.28 -4.71
CA GLY A 221 12.97 -11.91 -4.91
C GLY A 221 13.26 -11.20 -3.61
N VAL A 222 13.86 -10.02 -3.71
CA VAL A 222 14.05 -9.12 -2.56
C VAL A 222 13.69 -7.72 -3.02
N GLU A 223 12.79 -7.05 -2.31
CA GLU A 223 12.47 -5.66 -2.56
C GLU A 223 13.34 -4.76 -1.67
N PHE A 224 14.02 -3.79 -2.29
CA PHE A 224 14.76 -2.74 -1.62
C PHE A 224 14.02 -1.42 -1.84
N PHE A 225 13.78 -0.70 -0.76
CA PHE A 225 13.04 0.56 -0.79
C PHE A 225 13.75 1.64 0.00
N TYR A 226 13.68 2.86 -0.52
CA TYR A 226 14.14 4.07 0.14
C TYR A 226 13.19 5.23 -0.15
N GLN A 227 12.79 5.97 0.87
CA GLN A 227 11.92 7.13 0.76
C GLN A 227 12.47 8.31 1.57
N ILE A 228 12.29 9.50 1.01
CA ILE A 228 12.43 10.78 1.70
C ILE A 228 11.12 11.55 1.58
N LYS A 229 10.70 12.23 2.65
CA LYS A 229 9.43 12.94 2.70
C LYS A 229 9.55 14.15 3.61
N GLU A 230 8.90 15.25 3.24
CA GLU A 230 8.71 16.43 4.07
C GLU A 230 7.28 16.41 4.61
N ASN A 231 7.12 16.77 5.88
CA ASN A 231 5.79 16.92 6.48
C ASN A 231 5.56 18.38 6.85
N ASP A 232 4.46 18.92 6.36
CA ASP A 232 3.94 20.23 6.72
C ASP A 232 2.67 20.06 7.56
N ALA A 233 2.53 20.89 8.60
CA ALA A 233 1.29 21.02 9.36
C ALA A 233 0.83 22.48 9.35
N ASN A 234 -0.42 22.72 8.96
CA ASN A 234 -1.03 24.05 8.85
C ASN A 234 -0.18 25.04 8.02
N GLY A 235 0.41 24.53 6.93
CA GLY A 235 1.23 25.33 5.99
C GLY A 235 2.66 25.61 6.46
N ASN A 236 3.12 25.02 7.57
CA ASN A 236 4.50 25.13 8.04
C ASN A 236 5.18 23.77 8.01
N LYS A 237 6.41 23.72 7.51
CA LYS A 237 7.24 22.52 7.58
C LYS A 237 7.56 22.18 9.03
N VAL A 238 7.22 20.96 9.46
CA VAL A 238 7.36 20.50 10.85
C VAL A 238 8.36 19.38 11.03
N SER A 239 8.64 18.59 9.99
CA SER A 239 9.63 17.52 10.09
C SER A 239 10.12 17.03 8.73
N ASP A 240 11.30 16.43 8.72
CA ASP A 240 11.81 15.59 7.63
C ASP A 240 11.67 14.11 8.00
N PHE A 241 11.28 13.27 7.04
CA PHE A 241 11.09 11.84 7.22
C PHE A 241 11.94 11.05 6.22
N THR A 242 12.55 9.96 6.68
CA THR A 242 13.21 8.98 5.81
C THR A 242 12.81 7.57 6.19
N GLU A 243 12.61 6.69 5.22
CA GLU A 243 12.35 5.26 5.44
C GLU A 243 13.18 4.41 4.50
N LYS A 244 13.67 3.28 4.99
CA LYS A 244 14.26 2.24 4.15
C LYS A 244 13.89 0.85 4.64
N TYR A 245 13.74 -0.08 3.72
CA TYR A 245 13.54 -1.48 4.06
C TYR A 245 14.08 -2.45 3.02
N ALA A 246 14.28 -3.69 3.48
CA ALA A 246 14.44 -4.85 2.64
C ALA A 246 13.30 -5.85 2.91
N GLU A 247 12.73 -6.42 1.85
CA GLU A 247 11.64 -7.39 1.93
C GLU A 247 11.89 -8.58 0.99
N PRO A 248 12.52 -9.66 1.46
CA PRO A 248 12.50 -10.94 0.78
C PRO A 248 11.08 -11.46 0.56
N ILE A 249 10.84 -11.99 -0.64
CA ILE A 249 9.62 -12.68 -1.05
C ILE A 249 9.97 -14.06 -1.60
N VAL A 250 9.23 -15.07 -1.15
CA VAL A 250 9.31 -16.44 -1.66
C VAL A 250 7.91 -16.89 -2.03
N GLN A 251 7.77 -17.47 -3.22
CA GLN A 251 6.50 -17.99 -3.73
C GLN A 251 6.68 -19.40 -4.27
N TYR A 252 5.62 -20.20 -4.15
CA TYR A 252 5.54 -21.53 -4.70
C TYR A 252 4.18 -21.75 -5.35
N SER A 253 4.18 -22.13 -6.63
CA SER A 253 2.97 -22.49 -7.38
C SER A 253 2.80 -24.01 -7.39
N PHE A 254 1.66 -24.49 -6.93
CA PHE A 254 1.36 -25.92 -6.93
C PHE A 254 0.93 -26.37 -8.34
N ASP A 255 1.31 -27.59 -8.74
CA ASP A 255 1.08 -28.08 -10.12
C ASP A 255 -0.38 -28.04 -10.56
N ASP A 256 -1.31 -28.39 -9.65
CA ASP A 256 -2.76 -28.46 -9.91
C ASP A 256 -3.57 -27.54 -8.99
N ALA A 257 -2.96 -26.50 -8.41
CA ALA A 257 -3.65 -25.60 -7.47
C ALA A 257 -3.14 -24.15 -7.57
N GLY A 258 -3.36 -23.37 -6.51
CA GLY A 258 -2.95 -21.97 -6.43
C GLY A 258 -1.46 -21.74 -6.17
N THR A 259 -1.14 -20.53 -5.77
CA THR A 259 0.20 -20.07 -5.39
C THR A 259 0.19 -19.65 -3.93
N MET A 260 1.13 -20.17 -3.14
CA MET A 260 1.40 -19.69 -1.79
C MET A 260 2.62 -18.76 -1.82
N TYR A 261 2.59 -17.72 -1.00
CA TYR A 261 3.72 -16.81 -0.87
C TYR A 261 3.93 -16.33 0.56
N VAL A 262 5.17 -15.97 0.86
CA VAL A 262 5.60 -15.35 2.11
C VAL A 262 6.45 -14.14 1.81
N ARG A 263 6.23 -13.06 2.57
CA ARG A 263 7.04 -11.84 2.56
C ARG A 263 7.50 -11.52 3.98
N ALA A 264 8.73 -11.07 4.15
CA ALA A 264 9.23 -10.64 5.44
C ALA A 264 9.97 -9.31 5.31
N ARG A 265 9.48 -8.26 5.97
CA ARG A 265 10.05 -6.91 5.90
C ARG A 265 10.89 -6.62 7.13
N ILE A 266 12.07 -6.07 6.89
CA ILE A 266 12.93 -5.47 7.90
C ILE A 266 13.25 -4.07 7.42
N GLY A 267 12.87 -3.07 8.20
CA GLY A 267 13.11 -1.67 7.86
C GLY A 267 13.31 -0.80 9.07
N GLU A 268 13.67 0.44 8.78
CA GLU A 268 13.79 1.52 9.75
C GLU A 268 13.32 2.83 9.13
N ASN A 269 12.74 3.70 9.95
CA ASN A 269 12.44 5.07 9.56
C ASN A 269 12.79 6.08 10.64
N GLU A 270 13.05 7.31 10.21
CA GLU A 270 13.45 8.43 11.06
C GLU A 270 12.55 9.62 10.75
N THR A 271 12.09 10.31 11.79
CA THR A 271 11.38 11.59 11.69
C THR A 271 12.15 12.63 12.48
N ASN A 272 12.74 13.60 11.78
CA ASN A 272 13.53 14.66 12.37
C ASN A 272 12.68 15.92 12.56
N GLY A 273 12.52 16.36 13.80
CA GLY A 273 11.69 17.51 14.14
C GLY A 273 12.31 18.82 13.69
N ILE A 274 11.52 19.70 13.05
CA ILE A 274 11.95 21.05 12.69
C ILE A 274 11.37 22.02 13.71
N GLY A 275 12.26 22.64 14.49
CA GLY A 275 11.90 23.58 15.56
C GLY A 275 11.62 22.93 16.91
N SER A 276 11.31 21.64 16.95
CA SER A 276 11.44 20.77 18.13
C SER A 276 12.74 19.98 18.02
N ASN A 277 13.58 19.96 19.05
CA ASN A 277 14.78 19.08 19.08
C ASN A 277 14.41 17.61 19.31
N ASP A 278 13.24 17.19 18.84
CA ASP A 278 12.62 15.89 19.09
C ASP A 278 12.63 15.11 17.77
N ASP A 279 13.49 14.12 17.70
CA ASP A 279 13.58 13.15 16.62
C ASP A 279 13.04 11.80 17.08
N TYR A 280 12.45 11.06 16.14
CA TYR A 280 11.84 9.76 16.37
C TYR A 280 12.45 8.72 15.43
N PHE A 281 12.83 7.58 15.99
CA PHE A 281 13.50 6.48 15.30
C PHE A 281 12.67 5.22 15.45
N LYS A 282 12.28 4.60 14.33
CA LYS A 282 11.38 3.44 14.32
C LYS A 282 12.02 2.24 13.65
N ASP A 283 12.02 1.12 14.35
CA ASP A 283 12.26 -0.20 13.80
C ASP A 283 10.95 -0.80 13.26
N ILE A 284 10.97 -1.33 12.04
CA ILE A 284 9.81 -1.96 11.39
C ILE A 284 10.09 -3.43 11.13
N ARG A 285 9.19 -4.30 11.57
CA ARG A 285 9.18 -5.74 11.24
C ARG A 285 7.81 -6.15 10.75
N LYS A 286 7.77 -6.84 9.61
CA LYS A 286 6.51 -7.42 9.08
C LYS A 286 6.72 -8.83 8.58
N ALA A 287 5.68 -9.64 8.67
CA ALA A 287 5.62 -10.96 8.07
C ALA A 287 4.24 -11.18 7.46
N THR A 288 4.20 -11.54 6.19
CA THR A 288 2.98 -11.75 5.44
C THR A 288 2.97 -13.14 4.84
N VAL A 289 1.84 -13.84 4.96
CA VAL A 289 1.58 -15.11 4.26
C VAL A 289 0.29 -14.98 3.47
N GLY A 290 0.28 -15.46 2.24
CA GLY A 290 -0.93 -15.48 1.45
C GLY A 290 -1.01 -16.65 0.50
N TYR A 291 -2.23 -16.85 0.00
CA TYR A 291 -2.59 -17.88 -0.95
C TYR A 291 -3.57 -17.31 -1.96
N GLU A 292 -3.31 -17.57 -3.24
CA GLU A 292 -4.14 -17.15 -4.37
C GLU A 292 -4.45 -18.36 -5.25
N GLN A 293 -5.70 -18.56 -5.66
CA GLN A 293 -6.12 -19.71 -6.47
C GLN A 293 -7.22 -19.33 -7.47
N ALA A 294 -7.06 -19.79 -8.71
CA ALA A 294 -8.14 -19.78 -9.69
C ALA A 294 -9.19 -20.84 -9.34
N VAL A 295 -10.47 -20.46 -9.34
CA VAL A 295 -11.60 -21.33 -9.04
C VAL A 295 -12.48 -21.44 -10.29
N GLY A 296 -12.39 -22.59 -10.96
CA GLY A 296 -12.94 -22.75 -12.31
C GLY A 296 -12.24 -21.83 -13.31
N ASP A 297 -12.95 -21.45 -14.37
CA ASP A 297 -12.35 -20.72 -15.49
C ASP A 297 -12.25 -19.21 -15.24
N ASP A 298 -13.17 -18.64 -14.47
CA ASP A 298 -13.33 -17.18 -14.40
C ASP A 298 -12.96 -16.56 -13.05
N TRP A 299 -13.04 -17.31 -11.95
CA TRP A 299 -12.83 -16.74 -10.61
C TRP A 299 -11.37 -16.84 -10.17
N LEU A 300 -10.91 -15.81 -9.47
CA LEU A 300 -9.65 -15.79 -8.74
C LEU A 300 -9.95 -15.39 -7.29
N MET A 301 -9.52 -16.22 -6.33
CA MET A 301 -9.67 -15.97 -4.90
C MET A 301 -8.32 -15.80 -4.24
N LYS A 302 -8.23 -14.84 -3.31
CA LYS A 302 -7.01 -14.53 -2.57
C LYS A 302 -7.31 -14.33 -1.09
N ALA A 303 -6.44 -14.88 -0.25
CA ALA A 303 -6.43 -14.64 1.19
C ALA A 303 -5.01 -14.31 1.64
N GLU A 304 -4.88 -13.28 2.48
CA GLU A 304 -3.60 -12.84 3.02
C GLU A 304 -3.72 -12.49 4.50
N TYR A 305 -2.70 -12.86 5.27
CA TYR A 305 -2.52 -12.46 6.66
C TYR A 305 -1.16 -11.79 6.84
N GLU A 306 -1.16 -10.59 7.40
CA GLU A 306 0.04 -9.83 7.76
C GLU A 306 0.09 -9.59 9.27
N TRP A 307 1.24 -9.90 9.86
CA TRP A 307 1.63 -9.41 11.18
C TRP A 307 2.67 -8.31 11.02
N ALA A 308 2.53 -7.23 11.77
CA ALA A 308 3.48 -6.14 11.81
C ALA A 308 3.77 -5.70 13.26
N LYS A 309 5.02 -5.36 13.52
CA LYS A 309 5.46 -4.75 14.78
C LYS A 309 6.42 -3.60 14.47
N ASP A 310 6.06 -2.43 14.97
CA ASP A 310 6.88 -1.24 14.91
C ASP A 310 7.26 -0.82 16.34
N THR A 311 8.54 -0.54 16.57
CA THR A 311 9.04 -0.01 17.85
C THR A 311 9.68 1.35 17.59
N GLU A 312 9.21 2.38 18.29
CA GLU A 312 9.67 3.77 18.15
C GLU A 312 10.39 4.22 19.43
N THR A 313 11.56 4.85 19.26
CA THR A 313 12.37 5.50 20.28
C THR A 313 12.56 6.98 19.93
N SER A 314 12.97 7.81 20.88
CA SER A 314 13.19 9.25 20.64
C SER A 314 14.43 9.75 21.37
N ASN A 315 15.06 10.81 20.82
CA ASN A 315 16.13 11.54 21.50
C ASN A 315 15.61 12.61 22.49
N ALA A 316 14.30 12.87 22.52
CA ALA A 316 13.71 13.83 23.43
C ALA A 316 13.88 13.37 24.88
N ALA A 317 14.42 14.24 25.74
CA ALA A 317 14.74 13.89 27.14
C ALA A 317 13.56 13.34 27.94
N GLN A 318 12.35 13.75 27.55
CA GLN A 318 11.08 13.36 28.16
C GLN A 318 10.66 11.91 27.86
N TYR A 319 11.23 11.31 26.80
CA TYR A 319 11.01 9.91 26.38
C TYR A 319 12.27 9.04 26.59
N ALA A 320 13.25 9.51 27.36
CA ALA A 320 14.53 8.84 27.51
C ALA A 320 14.37 7.45 28.17
N GLY A 321 14.78 6.40 27.45
CA GLY A 321 14.69 5.01 27.91
C GLY A 321 13.30 4.39 27.81
N ASP A 322 12.36 5.08 27.17
CA ASP A 322 10.99 4.63 26.91
C ASP A 322 10.85 4.19 25.44
N GLU A 323 9.78 3.46 25.13
CA GLU A 323 9.47 3.04 23.77
C GLU A 323 7.97 3.07 23.51
N LYS A 324 7.61 3.44 22.27
CA LYS A 324 6.26 3.28 21.77
C LYS A 324 6.21 2.06 20.85
N VAL A 325 5.29 1.14 21.12
CA VAL A 325 5.16 -0.11 20.38
C VAL A 325 3.81 -0.18 19.70
N VAL A 326 3.82 -0.49 18.41
CA VAL A 326 2.62 -0.75 17.62
C VAL A 326 2.67 -2.19 17.12
N GLU A 327 1.68 -2.99 17.51
CA GLU A 327 1.49 -4.34 16.98
C GLU A 327 0.19 -4.40 16.19
N GLN A 328 0.24 -4.96 14.99
CA GLN A 328 -0.87 -4.98 14.06
C GLN A 328 -1.03 -6.36 13.42
N ASN A 329 -2.27 -6.78 13.25
CA ASN A 329 -2.66 -7.96 12.51
C ASN A 329 -3.68 -7.56 11.45
N THR A 330 -3.43 -7.93 10.20
CA THR A 330 -4.30 -7.62 9.07
C THR A 330 -4.70 -8.92 8.36
N LEU A 331 -6.00 -9.11 8.15
CA LEU A 331 -6.57 -10.18 7.33
C LEU A 331 -7.22 -9.55 6.09
N PHE A 332 -6.85 -10.04 4.91
CA PHE A 332 -7.38 -9.59 3.63
C PHE A 332 -7.96 -10.78 2.85
N LEU A 333 -9.16 -10.60 2.29
CA LEU A 333 -9.85 -11.59 1.46
C LEU A 333 -10.39 -10.92 0.20
N GLN A 334 -10.19 -11.53 -0.95
CA GLN A 334 -10.61 -10.98 -2.25
C GLN A 334 -11.18 -12.07 -3.17
N ALA A 335 -12.20 -11.71 -3.94
CA ALA A 335 -12.75 -12.52 -5.01
C ALA A 335 -12.90 -11.67 -6.28
N LEU A 336 -12.34 -12.15 -7.38
CA LEU A 336 -12.32 -11.47 -8.68
C LEU A 336 -12.94 -12.37 -9.75
N TYR A 337 -13.78 -11.80 -10.60
CA TYR A 337 -14.35 -12.42 -11.79
C TYR A 337 -13.67 -11.84 -13.04
N ARG A 338 -13.02 -12.70 -13.83
CA ARG A 338 -12.25 -12.32 -15.03
C ARG A 338 -13.15 -12.25 -16.26
N PHE A 339 -12.84 -11.34 -17.20
CA PHE A 339 -13.55 -11.18 -18.48
C PHE A 339 -12.60 -10.79 -19.62
#